data_AF-G2Z275-F1
#
_entry.id   AF-G2Z275-F1
#
_cell.length_a   1.000
_cell.length_b   1.000
_cell.length_c   1.000
_cell.angle_alpha   90.00
_cell.angle_beta   90.00
_cell.angle_gamma   90.00
#
_symmetry.space_group_name_H-M   'P 1'
#
loop_
_entity.id
_entity.type
_entity.pdbx_description
1 polymer ?
#
loop_
_entity_poly.entity_id
_entity_poly.type
_entity_poly.pdbx_seq_one_letter_code
_entity_poly.pdbx_strand_id
1 'polypeptide(L)'
;MKTKILLLFTCLIIFSSFKPLQQSDDNQLYKVIIFKWVKNEKGEEQKKVVIIDQDGSLIVNGQNIKSKVDINAFAKAINKFIKVEKLVKEPAYNGPPTVATPPNNGEQSISISVTKLNDFNVEKEFDYNSRYFSKKIKKSSDGNIDIYKYLQSDDLKVLKKVIQ
;
A
#
# COMPACT_ATOMS: atom_id res chain seq x y z
N MET A 1 -60.82 -8.48 -43.38
CA MET A 1 -60.08 -9.74 -43.11
C MET A 1 -58.76 -9.72 -43.86
N LYS A 2 -57.64 -9.76 -43.11
CA LYS A 2 -56.32 -10.37 -43.42
C LYS A 2 -55.25 -9.68 -42.56
N THR A 3 -54.78 -10.42 -41.55
CA THR A 3 -53.38 -10.60 -41.08
C THR A 3 -52.42 -9.37 -41.14
N LYS A 4 -51.65 -9.04 -40.09
CA LYS A 4 -50.69 -9.89 -39.36
C LYS A 4 -50.37 -9.30 -37.97
N ILE A 5 -50.40 -10.15 -36.95
CA ILE A 5 -49.62 -10.03 -35.72
C ILE A 5 -48.15 -10.30 -36.09
N LEU A 6 -47.21 -9.43 -35.73
CA LEU A 6 -45.79 -9.78 -35.76
C LEU A 6 -44.94 -8.93 -34.78
N LEU A 7 -44.44 -9.62 -33.74
CA LEU A 7 -43.22 -9.41 -32.92
C LEU A 7 -43.12 -8.09 -32.15
N LEU A 8 -43.32 -8.01 -30.83
CA LEU A 8 -42.65 -8.70 -29.71
C LEU A 8 -41.11 -8.62 -29.75
N PHE A 9 -40.55 -7.95 -28.72
CA PHE A 9 -39.18 -8.01 -28.22
C PHE A 9 -38.04 -7.43 -29.08
N THR A 10 -37.67 -6.18 -28.79
CA THR A 10 -36.26 -5.77 -28.69
C THR A 10 -35.96 -5.38 -27.25
N CYS A 11 -35.95 -6.41 -26.40
CA CYS A 11 -35.25 -6.36 -25.13
C CYS A 11 -33.75 -6.59 -25.43
N LEU A 12 -32.89 -5.87 -24.71
CA LEU A 12 -31.55 -6.25 -24.23
C LEU A 12 -30.43 -5.23 -24.50
N ILE A 13 -30.03 -4.58 -23.39
CA ILE A 13 -28.65 -4.49 -22.91
C ILE A 13 -27.67 -3.73 -23.82
N ILE A 14 -27.60 -2.40 -23.61
CA ILE A 14 -26.34 -1.66 -23.78
C ILE A 14 -25.64 -1.59 -22.41
N PHE A 15 -25.36 -2.74 -21.80
CA PHE A 15 -24.54 -2.87 -20.58
C PHE A 15 -23.37 -3.84 -20.76
N SER A 16 -22.76 -3.83 -21.94
CA SER A 16 -21.50 -4.53 -22.19
C SER A 16 -20.63 -3.56 -23.00
N SER A 17 -19.74 -2.77 -22.40
CA SER A 17 -18.42 -3.29 -22.03
C SER A 17 -17.62 -2.25 -21.24
N PHE A 18 -18.06 -1.86 -20.03
CA PHE A 18 -17.08 -1.38 -19.06
C PHE A 18 -16.34 -2.61 -18.52
N LYS A 19 -15.37 -3.10 -19.28
CA LYS A 19 -14.31 -3.92 -18.67
C LYS A 19 -13.68 -3.02 -17.62
N PRO A 20 -13.71 -3.35 -16.32
CA PRO A 20 -12.94 -2.61 -15.35
C PRO A 20 -11.51 -2.60 -15.87
N LEU A 21 -10.92 -1.40 -16.00
CA LEU A 21 -9.58 -1.22 -16.54
C LEU A 21 -8.65 -2.12 -15.74
N GLN A 22 -8.24 -3.24 -16.32
CA GLN A 22 -7.38 -4.21 -15.65
C GLN A 22 -6.05 -3.50 -15.43
N GLN A 23 -5.79 -3.17 -14.17
CA GLN A 23 -4.59 -2.47 -13.75
C GLN A 23 -3.40 -3.33 -14.14
N SER A 24 -2.46 -2.78 -14.93
CA SER A 24 -1.25 -3.51 -15.31
C SER A 24 -0.56 -4.06 -14.07
N ASP A 25 0.03 -5.26 -14.17
CA ASP A 25 0.61 -5.96 -13.02
C ASP A 25 1.71 -5.13 -12.33
N ASP A 26 2.38 -4.24 -13.06
CA ASP A 26 3.35 -3.26 -12.51
C ASP A 26 2.73 -2.25 -11.52
N ASN A 27 1.43 -2.02 -11.63
CA ASN A 27 0.70 -1.12 -10.76
C ASN A 27 0.05 -1.85 -9.59
N GLN A 28 -0.02 -3.18 -9.60
CA GLN A 28 -0.59 -3.98 -8.51
C GLN A 28 0.41 -4.10 -7.35
N LEU A 29 -0.12 -4.14 -6.12
CA LEU A 29 0.69 -4.26 -4.92
C LEU A 29 0.77 -5.72 -4.51
N TYR A 30 1.98 -6.20 -4.24
CA TYR A 30 2.15 -7.43 -3.47
C TYR A 30 2.07 -7.11 -1.98
N LYS A 31 2.88 -6.14 -1.54
CA LYS A 31 3.05 -5.86 -0.12
C LYS A 31 3.48 -4.42 0.10
N VAL A 32 2.90 -3.79 1.12
CA VAL A 32 3.36 -2.50 1.66
C VAL A 32 3.69 -2.67 3.13
N ILE A 33 4.91 -2.31 3.53
CA ILE A 33 5.36 -2.36 4.92
C ILE A 33 5.60 -0.93 5.39
N ILE A 34 4.93 -0.54 6.46
CA ILE A 34 5.15 0.73 7.16
C ILE A 34 5.78 0.39 8.52
N PHE A 35 7.01 0.85 8.71
CA PHE A 35 7.71 0.74 9.97
C PHE A 35 7.80 2.12 10.62
N LYS A 36 7.37 2.22 11.87
CA LYS A 36 7.45 3.43 12.69
C LYS A 36 8.22 3.12 13.96
N TRP A 37 9.29 3.86 14.21
CA TRP A 37 10.05 3.83 15.44
C TRP A 37 10.05 5.23 16.04
N VAL A 38 9.47 5.38 17.22
CA VAL A 38 9.44 6.63 17.98
C VAL A 38 10.39 6.50 19.16
N LYS A 39 11.21 7.52 19.40
CA LYS A 39 12.02 7.66 20.60
C LYS A 39 11.70 9.00 21.25
N ASN A 40 11.11 8.98 22.45
CA ASN A 40 10.71 10.22 23.10
C ASN A 40 11.93 10.98 23.68
N GLU A 41 11.69 12.15 24.27
CA GLU A 41 12.75 13.00 24.85
C GLU A 41 13.56 12.29 25.95
N LYS A 42 12.93 11.32 26.64
CA LYS A 42 13.55 10.51 27.71
C LYS A 42 14.32 9.30 27.17
N GLY A 43 14.28 9.06 25.86
CA GLY A 43 14.89 7.90 25.22
C GLY A 43 14.05 6.63 25.26
N GLU A 44 12.80 6.69 25.74
CA GLU A 44 11.89 5.54 25.71
C GLU A 44 11.46 5.26 24.26
N GLU A 45 11.44 3.98 23.89
CA GLU A 45 11.25 3.56 22.49
C GLU A 45 9.92 2.84 22.29
N GLN A 46 9.25 3.16 21.18
CA GLN A 46 8.08 2.43 20.69
C GLN A 46 8.28 2.08 19.23
N LYS A 47 8.05 0.82 18.87
CA LYS A 47 8.14 0.30 17.50
C LYS A 47 6.79 -0.21 17.05
N LYS A 48 6.45 0.04 15.79
CA LYS A 48 5.22 -0.43 15.16
C LYS A 48 5.50 -0.84 13.73
N VAL A 49 5.03 -2.03 13.37
CA VAL A 49 5.10 -2.55 12.00
C VAL A 49 3.68 -2.76 11.52
N VAL A 50 3.33 -2.16 10.38
CA VAL A 50 2.07 -2.41 9.69
C VAL A 50 2.39 -2.97 8.32
N ILE A 51 1.84 -4.14 8.01
CA ILE A 51 1.93 -4.78 6.70
C ILE A 51 0.54 -4.72 6.08
N ILE A 52 0.45 -4.23 4.86
CA ILE A 52 -0.74 -4.31 4.01
C ILE A 52 -0.42 -5.33 2.92
N ASP A 53 -1.20 -6.40 2.89
CA ASP A 53 -1.04 -7.51 1.94
C ASP A 53 -1.79 -7.24 0.62
N GLN A 54 -1.58 -8.08 -0.39
CA GLN A 54 -2.14 -7.96 -1.74
C GLN A 54 -3.67 -8.01 -1.81
N ASP A 55 -4.35 -8.44 -0.75
CA ASP A 55 -5.81 -8.47 -0.64
C ASP A 55 -6.37 -7.30 0.22
N GLY A 56 -5.49 -6.39 0.64
CA GLY A 56 -5.82 -5.25 1.51
C GLY A 56 -5.92 -5.60 2.99
N SER A 57 -5.59 -6.83 3.41
CA SER A 57 -5.52 -7.21 4.82
C SER A 57 -4.38 -6.51 5.54
N LEU A 58 -4.58 -6.23 6.84
CA LEU A 58 -3.59 -5.58 7.68
C LEU A 58 -3.04 -6.54 8.74
N ILE A 59 -1.72 -6.57 8.86
CA ILE A 59 -0.99 -7.23 9.94
C ILE A 59 -0.26 -6.15 10.74
N VAL A 60 -0.50 -6.09 12.04
CA VAL A 60 0.14 -5.12 12.95
C VAL A 60 0.97 -5.87 13.97
N ASN A 61 2.28 -5.60 14.02
CA ASN A 61 3.22 -6.29 14.91
C ASN A 61 3.08 -7.84 14.86
N GLY A 62 2.87 -8.39 13.66
CA GLY A 62 2.70 -9.83 13.44
C GLY A 62 1.28 -10.38 13.67
N GLN A 63 0.33 -9.55 14.08
CA GLN A 63 -1.06 -9.97 14.31
C GLN A 63 -1.99 -9.47 13.20
N ASN A 64 -2.76 -10.38 12.59
CA ASN A 64 -3.83 -10.01 11.68
C ASN A 64 -4.91 -9.21 12.42
N ILE A 65 -5.31 -8.07 11.86
CA ILE A 65 -6.40 -7.27 12.37
C ILE A 65 -7.61 -7.35 11.43
N LYS A 66 -8.83 -7.25 11.97
CA LYS A 66 -10.06 -7.37 11.18
C LYS A 66 -10.32 -6.19 10.22
N SER A 67 -9.49 -5.16 10.22
CA SER A 67 -9.61 -4.01 9.32
C SER A 67 -8.91 -4.30 8.00
N LYS A 68 -9.48 -3.81 6.90
CA LYS A 68 -8.90 -3.87 5.55
C LYS A 68 -8.89 -2.49 4.91
N VAL A 69 -8.00 -2.27 3.97
CA VAL A 69 -8.07 -1.15 3.01
C VAL A 69 -8.72 -1.62 1.71
N ASP A 70 -9.30 -0.70 0.95
CA ASP A 70 -9.67 -1.00 -0.44
C ASP A 70 -8.39 -1.12 -1.26
N ILE A 71 -7.98 -2.35 -1.60
CA ILE A 71 -6.71 -2.58 -2.28
C ILE A 71 -6.59 -1.84 -3.62
N ASN A 72 -7.69 -1.65 -4.36
CA ASN A 72 -7.65 -0.96 -5.64
C ASN A 72 -7.43 0.54 -5.47
N ALA A 73 -8.14 1.16 -4.52
CA ALA A 73 -7.95 2.57 -4.17
C ALA A 73 -6.56 2.79 -3.56
N PHE A 74 -6.14 1.90 -2.66
CA PHE A 74 -4.85 1.93 -2.00
C PHE A 74 -3.70 1.78 -2.98
N ALA A 75 -3.78 0.86 -3.94
CA ALA A 75 -2.78 0.70 -5.00
C ALA A 75 -2.62 1.97 -5.83
N LYS A 76 -3.72 2.63 -6.21
CA LYS A 76 -3.68 3.92 -6.90
C LYS A 76 -3.00 5.00 -6.07
N ALA A 77 -3.31 5.08 -4.77
CA ALA A 77 -2.68 6.02 -3.85
C ALA A 77 -1.16 5.78 -3.71
N ILE A 78 -0.74 4.51 -3.57
CA ILE A 78 0.66 4.12 -3.46
C ILE A 78 1.43 4.42 -4.75
N ASN A 79 0.84 4.15 -5.93
CA ASN A 79 1.45 4.51 -7.22
C ASN A 79 1.63 6.03 -7.35
N LYS A 80 0.63 6.81 -6.92
CA LYS A 80 0.73 8.27 -6.90
C LYS A 80 1.82 8.75 -5.95
N PHE A 81 1.92 8.17 -4.75
CA PHE A 81 2.98 8.45 -3.79
C PHE A 81 4.37 8.18 -4.37
N ILE A 82 4.60 6.99 -4.95
CA ILE A 82 5.87 6.63 -5.60
C ILE A 82 6.25 7.66 -6.66
N LYS A 83 5.30 8.03 -7.53
CA LYS A 83 5.54 8.96 -8.64
C LYS A 83 5.80 10.39 -8.16
N VAL A 84 4.99 10.90 -7.24
CA VAL A 84 5.06 12.31 -6.78
C VAL A 84 6.27 12.53 -5.87
N GLU A 85 6.55 11.60 -4.95
CA GLU A 85 7.72 11.67 -4.07
C GLU A 85 9.01 11.20 -4.76
N LYS A 86 8.91 10.76 -6.03
CA LYS A 86 10.03 10.29 -6.86
C LYS A 86 10.84 9.18 -6.18
N LEU A 87 10.15 8.19 -5.62
CA LEU A 87 10.82 7.08 -4.95
C LEU A 87 11.62 6.25 -5.97
N VAL A 88 12.86 5.96 -5.62
CA VAL A 88 13.74 5.11 -6.42
C VAL A 88 13.48 3.65 -6.07
N LYS A 89 13.45 2.80 -7.09
CA LYS A 89 13.35 1.36 -6.92
C LYS A 89 14.73 0.81 -6.54
N GLU A 90 14.83 0.24 -5.35
CA GLU A 90 15.97 -0.57 -4.92
C GLU A 90 15.88 -1.93 -5.64
N PRO A 91 16.97 -2.42 -6.26
CA PRO A 91 16.96 -3.71 -6.94
C PRO A 91 16.88 -4.87 -5.95
N ALA A 92 16.38 -6.01 -6.41
CA ALA A 92 16.42 -7.26 -5.67
C ALA A 92 17.87 -7.67 -5.34
N TYR A 93 18.06 -8.30 -4.19
CA TYR A 93 19.39 -8.71 -3.74
C TYR A 93 19.35 -9.91 -2.79
N ASN A 94 20.48 -10.62 -2.73
CA ASN A 94 20.75 -11.67 -1.77
C ASN A 94 21.73 -11.16 -0.72
N GLY A 95 21.45 -11.40 0.56
CA GLY A 95 22.31 -10.91 1.63
C GLY A 95 21.55 -10.58 2.91
N PRO A 96 22.24 -10.07 3.93
CA PRO A 96 21.60 -9.74 5.19
C PRO A 96 20.59 -8.59 5.03
N PRO A 97 19.54 -8.53 5.88
CA PRO A 97 18.62 -7.40 5.89
C PRO A 97 19.36 -6.11 6.26
N THR A 98 18.94 -4.99 5.65
CA THR A 98 19.45 -3.68 6.04
C THR A 98 19.05 -3.38 7.49
N VAL A 99 20.02 -3.06 8.34
CA VAL A 99 19.76 -2.70 9.74
C VAL A 99 19.07 -1.33 9.78
N ALA A 100 17.94 -1.25 10.50
CA ALA A 100 17.25 0.01 10.70
C ALA A 100 18.07 0.96 11.59
N THR A 101 18.34 2.18 11.12
CA THR A 101 18.95 3.23 11.96
C THR A 101 17.94 3.72 13.00
N PRO A 102 18.26 3.67 14.31
CA PRO A 102 17.44 4.29 15.36
C PRO A 102 17.32 5.81 15.16
N PRO A 103 16.16 6.42 15.47
CA PRO A 103 16.04 7.87 15.60
C PRO A 103 16.74 8.38 16.88
N ASN A 104 17.07 9.67 16.93
CA ASN A 104 17.57 10.29 18.17
C ASN A 104 16.43 10.48 19.19
N ASN A 105 16.78 10.89 20.42
CA ASN A 105 15.78 11.30 21.41
C ASN A 105 14.94 12.45 20.86
N GLY A 106 13.64 12.42 21.11
CA GLY A 106 12.70 13.40 20.60
C GLY A 106 12.34 13.23 19.11
N GLU A 107 12.84 12.19 18.44
CA GLU A 107 12.60 11.92 17.02
C GLU A 107 11.79 10.64 16.77
N GLN A 108 11.35 10.50 15.53
CA GLN A 108 10.81 9.25 15.00
C GLN A 108 11.37 8.97 13.61
N SER A 109 11.59 7.69 13.31
CA SER A 109 11.90 7.18 11.98
C SER A 109 10.66 6.49 11.43
N ILE A 110 10.19 6.94 10.27
CA ILE A 110 9.11 6.29 9.52
C ILE A 110 9.68 5.81 8.20
N SER A 111 9.58 4.51 7.92
CA SER A 111 9.89 3.96 6.62
C SER A 111 8.70 3.26 5.99
N ILE A 112 8.64 3.35 4.67
CA ILE A 112 7.61 2.74 3.83
C ILE A 112 8.34 1.97 2.74
N SER A 113 8.06 0.67 2.66
CA SER A 113 8.57 -0.24 1.64
C SER A 113 7.40 -0.76 0.82
N VAL A 114 7.51 -0.69 -0.50
CA VAL A 114 6.48 -1.15 -1.43
C VAL A 114 7.08 -2.15 -2.40
N THR A 115 6.53 -3.37 -2.43
CA THR A 115 6.86 -4.40 -3.41
C THR A 115 5.70 -4.57 -4.39
N LYS A 116 5.99 -4.54 -5.69
CA LYS A 116 4.99 -4.78 -6.74
C LYS A 116 4.74 -6.26 -6.94
N LEU A 117 3.53 -6.59 -7.42
CA LEU A 117 3.18 -7.98 -7.70
C LEU A 117 4.05 -8.59 -8.80
N ASN A 118 4.32 -7.83 -9.86
CA ASN A 118 5.21 -8.27 -10.92
C ASN A 118 6.62 -8.61 -10.39
N ASP A 119 7.22 -7.69 -9.61
CA ASP A 119 8.54 -7.88 -9.00
C ASP A 119 8.59 -9.16 -8.14
N PHE A 120 7.60 -9.36 -7.27
CA PHE A 120 7.49 -10.58 -6.46
C PHE A 120 7.42 -11.86 -7.30
N ASN A 121 6.68 -11.82 -8.41
CA ASN A 121 6.47 -13.00 -9.25
C ASN A 121 7.71 -13.38 -10.08
N VAL A 122 8.54 -12.41 -10.47
CA VAL A 122 9.69 -12.64 -11.36
C VAL A 122 11.01 -12.79 -10.61
N GLU A 123 11.11 -12.32 -9.36
CA GLU A 123 12.35 -12.31 -8.55
C GLU A 123 12.30 -13.35 -7.42
N LYS A 124 11.82 -14.56 -7.71
CA LYS A 124 11.60 -15.63 -6.70
C LYS A 124 12.90 -16.22 -6.13
N GLU A 125 14.00 -16.04 -6.85
CA GLU A 125 15.34 -16.49 -6.51
C GLU A 125 16.07 -15.57 -5.52
N PHE A 126 15.52 -14.38 -5.25
CA PHE A 126 16.12 -13.41 -4.35
C PHE A 126 15.54 -13.51 -2.94
N ASP A 127 16.40 -13.37 -1.92
CA ASP A 127 15.98 -13.27 -0.52
C ASP A 127 15.08 -12.03 -0.30
N TYR A 128 15.37 -10.95 -1.03
CA TYR A 128 14.63 -9.69 -1.00
C TYR A 128 14.31 -9.21 -2.42
N ASN A 129 13.01 -9.15 -2.74
CA ASN A 129 12.53 -8.56 -3.99
C ASN A 129 12.86 -7.06 -4.06
N SER A 130 12.91 -6.55 -5.29
CA SER A 130 12.95 -5.14 -5.58
C SER A 130 11.81 -4.40 -4.88
N ARG A 131 12.10 -3.17 -4.44
CA ARG A 131 11.13 -2.37 -3.69
C ARG A 131 11.31 -0.88 -3.92
N TYR A 132 10.23 -0.13 -3.81
CA TYR A 132 10.30 1.31 -3.63
C TYR A 132 10.40 1.58 -2.13
N PHE A 133 11.43 2.33 -1.74
CA PHE A 133 11.71 2.62 -0.35
C PHE A 133 11.70 4.12 -0.07
N SER A 134 11.07 4.50 1.04
CA SER A 134 11.13 5.84 1.60
C SER A 134 11.42 5.75 3.08
N LYS A 135 12.31 6.62 3.58
CA LYS A 135 12.60 6.79 5.00
C LYS A 135 12.65 8.27 5.32
N LYS A 136 12.00 8.66 6.40
CA LYS A 136 12.05 10.01 6.96
C LYS A 136 12.31 9.96 8.45
N ILE A 137 13.18 10.85 8.91
CA ILE A 137 13.36 11.15 10.33
C ILE A 137 12.68 12.51 10.57
N LYS A 138 11.83 12.57 11.59
CA LYS A 138 11.06 13.77 11.96
C LYS A 138 10.98 13.89 13.48
N LYS A 139 10.51 15.03 13.99
CA LYS A 139 10.19 15.16 15.42
C LYS A 139 9.15 14.13 15.84
N SER A 140 9.28 13.56 17.03
CA SER A 140 8.37 12.56 17.62
C SER A 140 6.93 13.07 17.76
N SER A 141 6.75 14.39 17.87
CA SER A 141 5.44 15.04 17.92
C SER A 141 4.73 15.15 16.55
N ASP A 142 5.42 14.89 15.43
CA ASP A 142 4.82 14.96 14.10
C ASP A 142 4.01 13.68 13.80
N GLY A 143 2.69 13.75 13.92
CA GLY A 143 1.80 12.62 13.62
C GLY A 143 1.66 12.27 12.13
N ASN A 144 2.24 13.05 11.21
CA ASN A 144 2.01 12.90 9.78
C ASN A 144 3.00 11.95 9.08
N ILE A 145 2.42 10.95 8.42
CA ILE A 145 3.11 10.04 7.51
C ILE A 145 2.84 10.52 6.08
N ASP A 146 3.88 10.59 5.25
CA ASP A 146 3.77 11.20 3.92
C ASP A 146 2.73 10.52 3.02
N ILE A 147 2.52 9.21 3.16
CA ILE A 147 1.49 8.46 2.42
C ILE A 147 0.07 8.96 2.70
N TYR A 148 -0.20 9.55 3.88
CA TYR A 148 -1.53 10.02 4.27
C TYR A 148 -2.13 11.06 3.31
N LYS A 149 -1.28 11.84 2.62
CA LYS A 149 -1.71 12.87 1.65
C LYS A 149 -2.37 12.27 0.40
N TYR A 150 -2.18 10.98 0.16
CA TYR A 150 -2.59 10.29 -1.07
C TYR A 150 -3.77 9.35 -0.86
N LEU A 151 -4.07 9.01 0.40
CA LEU A 151 -5.10 8.04 0.75
C LEU A 151 -6.50 8.65 0.69
N GLN A 152 -7.48 7.81 0.35
CA GLN A 152 -8.88 8.16 0.54
C GLN A 152 -9.24 8.16 2.03
N SER A 153 -10.37 8.80 2.38
CA SER A 153 -10.76 9.04 3.77
C SER A 153 -10.81 7.75 4.60
N ASP A 154 -11.32 6.65 4.05
CA ASP A 154 -11.51 5.43 4.81
C ASP A 154 -10.20 4.66 5.02
N ASP A 155 -9.36 4.52 3.99
CA ASP A 155 -8.00 3.97 4.14
C ASP A 155 -7.15 4.81 5.11
N LEU A 156 -7.29 6.14 5.06
CA LEU A 156 -6.61 7.06 5.97
C LEU A 156 -7.04 6.82 7.42
N LYS A 157 -8.35 6.66 7.68
CA LYS A 157 -8.87 6.35 9.02
C LYS A 157 -8.32 5.03 9.53
N VAL A 158 -8.34 3.98 8.69
CA VAL A 158 -7.79 2.67 9.04
C VAL A 158 -6.32 2.79 9.39
N LEU A 159 -5.50 3.40 8.53
CA LEU A 159 -4.06 3.53 8.77
C LEU A 159 -3.71 4.45 9.95
N LYS A 160 -4.44 5.53 10.19
CA LYS A 160 -4.25 6.35 11.40
C LYS A 160 -4.54 5.53 12.65
N LYS A 161 -5.66 4.81 12.70
CA LYS A 161 -6.03 3.95 13.84
C LYS A 161 -4.96 2.91 14.17
N VAL A 162 -4.31 2.36 13.14
CA VAL A 162 -3.38 1.25 13.33
C VAL A 162 -1.92 1.67 13.42
N ILE A 163 -1.56 2.90 13.04
CA ILE A 163 -0.18 3.39 13.13
C ILE A 163 0.03 4.38 14.30
N GLN A 164 -0.96 5.23 14.58
CA GLN A 164 -0.95 6.12 15.73
C GLN A 164 -1.24 5.34 17.02
#